data_AF-A0A8S3UAJ7-F1
#
_entry.id   AF-A0A8S3UAJ7-F1
#
_cell.length_a   1.000
_cell.length_b   1.000
_cell.length_c   1.000
_cell.angle_alpha   90.00
_cell.angle_beta   90.00
_cell.angle_gamma   90.00
#
_symmetry.space_group_name_H-M   'P 1'
#
loop_
_entity.id
_entity.type
_entity.pdbx_description
1 polymer ?
#
loop_
_entity_poly.entity_id
_entity_poly.type
_entity_poly.pdbx_seq_one_letter_code
_entity_poly.pdbx_strand_id
1 'polypeptide(L)'
;MDHKYNIGSVHPLAISVNANLKDIRKIPVRLKISTGNYILQTHKASFSKNNFISPTCKLCGKADETVEHFILLCEKLEETRIPLLSKILDNGSLILAKVATSFPIDLIQLIINPFCYVDINANRAVFEETSNILEPLCRQLLYNMHNKRYALLANIDKQGSRKSNSNCLIV
;
A
#
# COMPACT_ATOMS: atom_id res chain seq x y z
N MET A 1 0.29 -6.32 20.19
CA MET A 1 0.69 -5.13 20.98
C MET A 1 -0.35 -4.05 20.75
N ASP A 2 -1.12 -3.69 21.77
CA ASP A 2 -2.07 -2.58 21.69
C ASP A 2 -1.31 -1.26 21.76
N HIS A 3 -1.04 -0.65 20.61
CA HIS A 3 -0.54 0.71 20.55
C HIS A 3 -1.69 1.66 20.91
N LYS A 4 -1.75 2.13 22.16
CA LYS A 4 -2.66 3.22 22.57
C LYS A 4 -2.23 4.51 21.89
N TYR A 5 -2.96 4.95 20.88
CA TYR A 5 -2.76 6.23 20.23
C TYR A 5 -3.50 7.34 20.98
N ASN A 6 -2.78 8.39 21.38
CA ASN A 6 -3.40 9.56 21.99
C ASN A 6 -4.06 10.42 20.91
N ILE A 7 -5.36 10.69 21.05
CA ILE A 7 -6.08 11.61 20.16
C ILE A 7 -5.34 12.98 20.19
N GLY A 8 -5.06 13.54 19.02
CA GLY A 8 -4.30 14.77 18.86
C GLY A 8 -2.78 14.60 18.68
N SER A 9 -2.24 13.39 18.86
CA SER A 9 -0.84 13.09 18.54
C SER A 9 -0.63 12.70 17.08
N VAL A 10 0.55 13.00 16.53
CA VAL A 10 0.92 12.63 15.16
C VAL A 10 1.05 11.12 15.06
N HIS A 11 0.33 10.50 14.12
CA HIS A 11 0.40 9.06 13.89
C HIS A 11 1.83 8.65 13.47
N PRO A 12 2.42 7.55 13.97
CA PRO A 12 3.78 7.14 13.61
C PRO A 12 4.02 7.00 12.10
N LEU A 13 3.02 6.51 11.36
CA LEU A 13 3.05 6.44 9.89
C LEU A 13 3.06 7.80 9.18
N ALA A 14 2.81 8.89 9.89
CA ALA A 14 2.89 10.26 9.39
C ALA A 14 4.20 10.96 9.81
N ILE A 15 5.02 10.34 10.68
CA ILE A 15 6.33 10.87 11.05
C ILE A 15 7.28 10.68 9.86
N SER A 16 8.04 11.71 9.52
CA SER A 16 9.00 11.69 8.42
C SER A 16 10.27 12.37 8.87
N VAL A 17 11.41 11.67 8.82
CA VAL A 17 12.70 12.23 9.25
C VAL A 17 13.14 13.37 8.33
N ASN A 18 12.84 13.27 7.03
CA ASN A 18 13.13 14.29 6.02
C ASN A 18 11.83 14.77 5.36
N ALA A 19 11.06 15.63 6.05
CA ALA A 19 9.75 16.09 5.61
C ALA A 19 9.81 17.09 4.45
N ASN A 20 10.18 16.64 3.24
CA ASN A 20 9.97 17.42 2.01
C ASN A 20 8.53 17.25 1.49
N LEU A 21 8.05 18.21 0.69
CA LEU A 21 6.68 18.19 0.16
C LEU A 21 6.35 16.91 -0.63
N LYS A 22 7.34 16.29 -1.28
CA LYS A 22 7.13 15.05 -2.03
C LYS A 22 6.84 13.88 -1.08
N ASP A 23 7.52 13.81 0.07
CA ASP A 23 7.30 12.77 1.07
C ASP A 23 5.99 12.95 1.83
N ILE A 24 5.60 14.19 2.11
CA ILE A 24 4.30 14.51 2.73
C ILE A 24 3.14 13.98 1.87
N ARG A 25 3.24 14.10 0.53
CA ARG A 25 2.19 13.60 -0.40
C ARG A 25 2.01 12.08 -0.39
N LYS A 26 2.98 11.32 0.14
CA LYS A 26 2.92 9.85 0.17
C LYS A 26 2.19 9.32 1.41
N ILE A 27 2.23 10.06 2.51
CA ILE A 27 1.63 9.69 3.81
C ILE A 27 0.13 9.33 3.68
N PRO A 28 -0.72 10.09 2.97
CA PRO A 28 -2.15 9.80 2.91
C PRO A 28 -2.47 8.44 2.28
N VAL A 29 -1.71 7.99 1.29
CA VAL A 29 -1.91 6.69 0.63
C VAL A 29 -1.71 5.57 1.66
N ARG A 30 -0.61 5.64 2.39
CA ARG A 30 -0.26 4.63 3.39
C ARG A 30 -1.25 4.61 4.55
N LEU A 31 -1.65 5.78 5.08
CA LEU A 31 -2.68 5.88 6.12
C LEU A 31 -4.01 5.30 5.66
N LYS A 32 -4.43 5.54 4.41
CA LYS A 32 -5.66 4.93 3.88
C LYS A 32 -5.58 3.40 3.84
N ILE A 33 -4.42 2.85 3.46
CA ILE A 33 -4.23 1.40 3.42
C ILE A 33 -4.23 0.83 4.84
N SER A 34 -3.48 1.42 5.78
CA SER A 34 -3.38 0.92 7.16
C SER A 34 -4.71 1.00 7.92
N THR A 35 -5.56 1.97 7.58
CA THR A 35 -6.87 2.18 8.23
C THR A 35 -8.02 1.48 7.51
N GLY A 36 -7.76 0.72 6.44
CA GLY A 36 -8.82 0.08 5.64
C GLY A 36 -9.68 1.04 4.81
N ASN A 37 -9.31 2.33 4.75
CA ASN A 37 -10.01 3.35 3.97
C ASN A 37 -9.53 3.44 2.51
N TYR A 38 -8.59 2.58 2.10
CA TYR A 38 -8.14 2.52 0.72
C TYR A 38 -9.17 1.79 -0.16
N ILE A 39 -9.62 2.46 -1.22
CA ILE A 39 -10.76 1.97 -2.01
C ILE A 39 -10.30 0.93 -3.05
N LEU A 40 -10.46 -0.34 -2.69
CA LEU A 40 -10.30 -1.51 -3.57
C LEU A 40 -11.68 -2.07 -4.01
N GLN A 41 -11.73 -2.93 -5.04
CA GLN A 41 -13.00 -3.50 -5.51
C GLN A 41 -13.71 -4.31 -4.44
N THR A 42 -12.98 -5.08 -3.63
CA THR A 42 -13.56 -5.83 -2.50
C THR A 42 -14.32 -4.93 -1.55
N HIS A 43 -13.74 -3.78 -1.18
CA HIS A 43 -14.39 -2.79 -0.33
C HIS A 43 -15.65 -2.24 -1.01
N LYS A 44 -15.58 -1.89 -2.31
CA LYS A 44 -16.75 -1.41 -3.05
C LYS A 44 -17.88 -2.44 -3.09
N ALA A 45 -17.55 -3.71 -3.32
CA ALA A 45 -18.50 -4.81 -3.35
C ALA A 45 -19.20 -5.00 -2.00
N SER A 46 -18.46 -4.90 -0.88
CA SER A 46 -19.02 -5.00 0.47
C SER A 46 -20.00 -3.87 0.82
N PHE A 47 -19.82 -2.66 0.26
CA PHE A 47 -20.67 -1.50 0.57
C PHE A 47 -21.83 -1.29 -0.42
N SER A 48 -21.83 -1.93 -1.60
CA SER A 48 -22.89 -1.76 -2.59
C SER A 48 -24.10 -2.65 -2.29
N LYS A 49 -25.08 -2.11 -1.56
CA LYS A 49 -26.34 -2.83 -1.25
C LYS A 49 -27.26 -3.03 -2.46
N ASN A 50 -27.17 -2.17 -3.48
CA ASN A 50 -28.16 -2.11 -4.58
C ASN A 50 -27.60 -2.41 -5.98
N ASN A 51 -26.28 -2.48 -6.16
CA ASN A 51 -25.66 -2.82 -7.44
C ASN A 51 -24.63 -3.94 -7.20
N PHE A 52 -24.70 -5.02 -7.97
CA PHE A 52 -23.70 -6.09 -7.87
C PHE A 52 -22.37 -5.58 -8.44
N ILE A 53 -21.49 -5.09 -7.58
CA ILE A 53 -20.12 -4.73 -7.95
C ILE A 53 -19.25 -5.97 -7.77
N SER A 54 -18.59 -6.40 -8.85
CA SER A 54 -17.64 -7.51 -8.76
C SER A 54 -16.42 -7.12 -7.90
N PRO A 55 -15.99 -7.98 -6.95
CA PRO A 55 -14.78 -7.78 -6.16
C PRO A 55 -13.49 -7.99 -6.96
N THR A 56 -13.59 -8.50 -8.19
CA THR A 56 -12.45 -8.82 -9.05
C THR A 56 -11.64 -7.58 -9.42
N CYS A 57 -10.31 -7.69 -9.38
CA CYS A 57 -9.40 -6.62 -9.75
C CYS A 57 -9.61 -6.17 -11.19
N LYS A 58 -9.95 -4.89 -11.35
CA LYS A 58 -10.15 -4.26 -12.66
C LYS A 58 -8.88 -4.20 -13.51
N LEU A 59 -7.70 -4.34 -12.90
CA LEU A 59 -6.43 -4.28 -13.62
C LEU A 59 -6.10 -5.62 -14.29
N CYS A 60 -6.11 -6.71 -13.52
CA CYS A 60 -5.70 -8.02 -14.02
C CYS A 60 -6.89 -8.90 -14.43
N GLY A 61 -8.07 -8.70 -13.86
CA GLY A 61 -9.26 -9.52 -14.12
C GLY A 61 -9.19 -10.95 -13.57
N LYS A 62 -8.18 -11.29 -12.77
CA LYS A 62 -7.87 -12.69 -12.38
C LYS A 62 -8.29 -13.08 -10.97
N ALA A 63 -8.30 -12.14 -10.03
CA ALA A 63 -8.57 -12.40 -8.62
C ALA A 63 -9.23 -11.19 -7.96
N ASP A 64 -9.77 -11.39 -6.76
CA ASP A 64 -10.34 -10.32 -5.95
C ASP A 64 -9.29 -9.27 -5.58
N GLU A 65 -9.68 -8.00 -5.66
CA GLU A 65 -8.80 -6.89 -5.32
C GLU A 65 -8.73 -6.69 -3.80
N THR A 66 -8.05 -7.58 -3.10
CA THR A 66 -7.71 -7.44 -1.67
C THR A 66 -6.46 -6.57 -1.47
N VAL A 67 -6.16 -6.19 -0.23
CA VAL A 67 -4.90 -5.49 0.11
C VAL A 67 -3.69 -6.34 -0.28
N GLU A 68 -3.73 -7.65 0.01
CA GLU A 68 -2.71 -8.60 -0.42
C GLU A 68 -2.57 -8.62 -1.95
N HIS A 69 -3.68 -8.70 -2.68
CA HIS A 69 -3.62 -8.68 -4.13
C HIS A 69 -2.99 -7.39 -4.66
N PHE A 70 -3.42 -6.24 -4.12
CA PHE A 70 -2.89 -4.94 -4.50
C PHE A 70 -1.39 -4.81 -4.22
N ILE A 71 -0.93 -5.23 -3.03
CA ILE A 71 0.46 -5.03 -2.59
C ILE A 71 1.39 -6.09 -3.18
N LEU A 72 0.98 -7.36 -3.23
CA LEU A 72 1.89 -8.49 -3.51
C LEU A 72 1.58 -9.26 -4.81
N LEU A 73 0.32 -9.37 -5.24
CA LEU A 73 -0.04 -10.38 -6.25
C LEU A 73 -0.41 -9.82 -7.63
N CYS A 74 -0.84 -8.56 -7.73
CA CYS A 74 -1.33 -8.00 -8.99
C CYS A 74 -0.19 -7.91 -10.03
N GLU A 75 -0.27 -8.69 -11.10
CA GLU A 75 0.71 -8.73 -12.19
C GLU A 75 0.85 -7.38 -12.92
N LYS A 76 -0.24 -6.61 -13.02
CA LYS A 76 -0.23 -5.29 -13.69
C LYS A 76 0.55 -4.23 -12.93
N LEU A 77 0.92 -4.53 -11.69
CA LEU A 77 1.70 -3.66 -10.83
C LEU A 77 3.11 -4.23 -10.56
N GLU A 78 3.44 -5.39 -11.13
CA GLU A 78 4.67 -6.13 -10.83
C GLU A 78 5.94 -5.34 -11.15
N GLU A 79 6.02 -4.73 -12.33
CA GLU A 79 7.16 -3.88 -12.74
C GLU A 79 7.39 -2.72 -11.77
N THR A 80 6.32 -2.19 -11.17
CA THR A 80 6.40 -1.11 -10.18
C THR A 80 6.80 -1.62 -8.80
N ARG A 81 6.43 -2.87 -8.49
CA ARG A 81 6.62 -3.52 -7.19
C ARG A 81 8.04 -4.04 -7.00
N ILE A 82 8.54 -4.85 -7.94
CA ILE A 82 9.77 -5.65 -7.78
C ILE A 82 10.98 -4.81 -7.32
N PRO A 83 11.31 -3.66 -7.94
CA PRO A 83 12.54 -2.95 -7.62
C PRO A 83 12.59 -2.42 -6.18
N LEU A 84 11.43 -2.03 -5.62
CA LEU A 84 11.33 -1.54 -4.24
C LEU A 84 11.11 -2.69 -3.26
N LEU A 85 10.37 -3.72 -3.65
CA LEU A 85 10.14 -4.88 -2.80
C LEU A 85 11.46 -5.61 -2.48
N SER A 86 12.34 -5.81 -3.47
CA SER A 86 13.67 -6.39 -3.22
C SER A 86 14.43 -5.57 -2.18
N LYS A 87 14.50 -4.24 -2.34
CA LYS A 87 15.18 -3.36 -1.38
C LYS A 87 14.56 -3.43 0.02
N ILE A 88 13.25 -3.55 0.12
CA ILE A 88 12.55 -3.71 1.41
C ILE A 88 12.94 -5.03 2.06
N LEU A 89 13.00 -6.12 1.31
CA LEU A 89 13.39 -7.44 1.83
C LEU A 89 14.86 -7.46 2.26
N ASP A 90 15.75 -6.89 1.44
CA ASP A 90 17.18 -6.84 1.73
C ASP A 90 17.46 -6.00 3.00
N ASN A 91 16.90 -4.79 3.07
CA ASN A 91 17.09 -3.93 4.24
C ASN A 91 16.30 -4.44 5.46
N GLY A 92 15.09 -4.95 5.25
CA GLY A 92 14.24 -5.47 6.30
C GLY A 92 14.86 -6.68 6.99
N SER A 93 15.41 -7.63 6.24
CA SER A 93 16.10 -8.79 6.81
C SER A 93 17.31 -8.39 7.66
N LEU A 94 18.15 -7.46 7.17
CA LEU A 94 19.33 -6.98 7.90
C LEU A 94 18.96 -6.22 9.18
N ILE A 95 17.97 -5.33 9.10
CA ILE A 95 17.54 -4.50 10.24
C ILE A 95 16.85 -5.36 11.29
N LEU A 96 15.90 -6.21 10.87
CA LEU A 96 15.08 -6.99 11.80
C LEU A 96 15.81 -8.20 12.39
N ALA A 97 16.87 -8.70 11.74
CA ALA A 97 17.74 -9.71 12.34
C ALA A 97 18.39 -9.22 13.65
N LYS A 98 18.61 -7.90 13.80
CA LYS A 98 19.22 -7.30 15.01
C LYS A 98 18.33 -7.40 16.25
N VAL A 99 17.02 -7.58 16.07
CA VAL A 99 16.06 -7.74 17.17
C VAL A 99 15.65 -9.19 17.40
N ALA A 100 16.33 -10.15 16.72
CA ALA A 100 16.13 -11.59 16.87
C ALA A 100 14.64 -11.99 16.94
N THR A 101 13.85 -11.56 15.95
CA THR A 101 12.41 -11.82 15.93
C THR A 101 12.15 -13.33 15.97
N SER A 102 11.55 -13.83 17.05
CA SER A 102 11.20 -15.26 17.23
C SER A 102 9.96 -15.69 16.44
N PHE A 103 9.36 -14.79 15.67
CA PHE A 103 8.08 -14.96 15.02
C PHE A 103 8.18 -14.62 13.52
N PRO A 104 7.33 -15.23 12.68
CA PRO A 104 7.35 -14.97 11.24
C PRO A 104 7.00 -13.51 10.95
N ILE A 105 7.75 -12.90 10.05
CA ILE A 105 7.49 -11.54 9.57
C ILE A 105 6.39 -11.62 8.52
N ASP A 106 5.25 -11.00 8.82
CA ASP A 106 4.22 -10.74 7.82
C ASP A 106 4.70 -9.59 6.91
N LEU A 107 4.87 -9.90 5.63
CA LEU A 107 5.37 -8.98 4.62
C LEU A 107 4.40 -7.83 4.33
N ILE A 108 3.09 -8.07 4.34
CA ILE A 108 2.08 -7.02 4.16
C ILE A 108 2.20 -6.05 5.33
N GLN A 109 2.26 -6.59 6.55
CA GLN A 109 2.39 -5.79 7.75
C GLN A 109 3.73 -5.02 7.79
N LEU A 110 4.83 -5.60 7.31
CA LEU A 110 6.12 -4.92 7.15
C LEU A 110 6.03 -3.71 6.22
N ILE A 111 5.36 -3.88 5.07
CA ILE A 111 5.17 -2.81 4.08
C ILE A 111 4.23 -1.72 4.62
N ILE A 112 3.15 -2.10 5.31
CA ILE A 112 2.19 -1.14 5.85
C ILE A 112 2.74 -0.42 7.07
N ASN A 113 3.42 -1.13 7.98
CA ASN A 113 3.94 -0.58 9.23
C ASN A 113 5.17 -1.37 9.74
N PRO A 114 6.40 -1.03 9.32
CA PRO A 114 7.61 -1.74 9.75
C PRO A 114 7.91 -1.51 11.23
N PHE A 115 7.36 -0.46 11.85
CA PHE A 115 7.54 -0.20 13.28
C PHE A 115 6.80 -1.19 14.18
N CYS A 116 5.87 -2.01 13.66
CA CYS A 116 5.22 -3.04 14.47
C CYS A 116 6.19 -4.13 14.96
N TYR A 117 7.37 -4.22 14.34
CA TYR A 117 8.42 -5.16 14.69
C TYR A 117 9.53 -4.56 15.54
N VAL A 118 9.41 -3.28 15.92
CA VAL A 118 10.46 -2.54 16.61
C VAL A 118 9.93 -1.92 17.88
N ASP A 119 10.44 -2.37 19.02
CA ASP A 119 10.24 -1.69 20.30
C ASP A 119 11.24 -0.53 20.43
N ILE A 120 10.73 0.69 20.40
CA ILE A 120 11.54 1.92 20.50
C ILE A 120 12.33 2.01 21.81
N ASN A 121 11.79 1.48 22.91
CA ASN A 121 12.41 1.55 24.22
C ASN A 121 13.53 0.53 24.36
N ALA A 122 13.39 -0.63 23.71
CA ALA A 122 14.38 -1.69 23.76
C ALA A 122 15.47 -1.55 22.69
N ASN A 123 15.14 -1.01 21.50
CA ASN A 123 16.02 -1.08 20.32
C ASN A 123 16.08 0.24 19.54
N ARG A 124 16.57 1.31 20.18
CA ARG A 124 16.65 2.65 19.56
C ARG A 124 17.40 2.67 18.22
N ALA A 125 18.53 1.98 18.10
CA ALA A 125 19.29 1.92 16.86
C ALA A 125 18.49 1.30 15.70
N VAL A 126 17.75 0.23 16.00
CA VAL A 126 16.88 -0.45 15.02
C VAL A 126 15.71 0.44 14.64
N PHE A 127 15.15 1.19 15.60
CA PHE A 127 14.12 2.19 15.31
C PHE A 127 14.64 3.28 14.37
N GLU A 128 15.84 3.82 14.62
CA GLU A 128 16.46 4.84 13.77
C GLU A 128 16.73 4.31 12.36
N GLU A 129 17.28 3.10 12.21
CA GLU A 129 17.46 2.45 10.90
C GLU A 129 16.14 2.19 10.19
N THR A 130 15.14 1.70 10.91
CA THR A 130 13.80 1.48 10.37
C THR A 130 13.21 2.79 9.88
N SER A 131 13.33 3.87 10.65
CA SER A 131 12.82 5.20 10.31
C SER A 131 13.56 5.84 9.14
N ASN A 132 14.86 5.61 9.00
CA ASN A 132 15.70 6.26 7.99
C ASN A 132 15.78 5.49 6.67
N ILE A 133 15.60 4.17 6.70
CA ILE A 133 15.84 3.29 5.56
C ILE A 133 14.55 2.58 5.15
N LEU A 134 14.00 1.78 6.06
CA LEU A 134 12.92 0.85 5.73
C LEU A 134 11.59 1.57 5.50
N GLU A 135 11.26 2.51 6.38
CA GLU A 135 10.02 3.29 6.33
C GLU A 135 9.91 4.08 5.00
N PRO A 136 10.93 4.83 4.54
CA PRO A 136 10.87 5.54 3.26
C PRO A 136 10.65 4.61 2.08
N LEU A 137 11.29 3.43 2.07
CA LEU A 137 11.12 2.44 1.00
C LEU A 137 9.69 1.89 0.96
N CYS A 138 9.16 1.49 2.12
CA CYS A 138 7.77 1.01 2.24
C CYS A 138 6.77 2.09 1.79
N ARG A 139 6.97 3.34 2.23
CA ARG A 139 6.15 4.48 1.84
C ARG A 139 6.22 4.74 0.33
N GLN A 140 7.42 4.69 -0.25
CA GLN A 140 7.64 4.88 -1.68
C GLN A 140 6.95 3.79 -2.51
N LEU A 141 7.03 2.52 -2.07
CA LEU A 141 6.38 1.40 -2.74
C LEU A 141 4.86 1.63 -2.81
N LEU A 142 4.21 1.86 -1.68
CA LEU A 142 2.76 2.05 -1.64
C LEU A 142 2.31 3.25 -2.49
N TYR A 143 3.07 4.34 -2.48
CA TYR A 143 2.78 5.51 -3.31
C TYR A 143 2.93 5.23 -4.81
N ASN A 144 3.99 4.55 -5.22
CA ASN A 144 4.21 4.19 -6.62
C ASN A 144 3.10 3.25 -7.13
N MET A 145 2.77 2.24 -6.33
CA MET A 145 1.69 1.29 -6.62
C MET A 145 0.34 1.99 -6.75
N HIS A 146 0.05 2.94 -5.86
CA HIS A 146 -1.15 3.78 -5.93
C HIS A 146 -1.22 4.56 -7.24
N ASN A 147 -0.17 5.32 -7.57
CA ASN A 147 -0.15 6.13 -8.79
C ASN A 147 -0.28 5.27 -10.05
N LYS A 148 0.46 4.15 -10.12
CA LYS A 148 0.39 3.22 -11.24
C LYS A 148 -1.02 2.65 -11.40
N ARG A 149 -1.66 2.23 -10.30
CA ARG A 149 -3.04 1.74 -10.32
C ARG A 149 -4.01 2.80 -10.86
N TYR A 150 -3.94 4.02 -10.37
CA TYR A 150 -4.82 5.10 -10.84
C TYR A 150 -4.62 5.43 -12.32
N ALA A 151 -3.36 5.46 -12.78
CA ALA A 151 -3.05 5.65 -14.19
C ALA A 151 -3.64 4.54 -15.08
N LEU A 152 -3.52 3.27 -14.65
CA LEU A 152 -4.08 2.14 -15.39
C LEU A 152 -5.61 2.15 -15.41
N LEU A 153 -6.26 2.44 -14.27
CA LEU A 153 -7.71 2.55 -14.20
C LEU A 153 -8.25 3.67 -15.10
N ALA A 154 -7.60 4.84 -15.10
CA ALA A 154 -7.99 5.94 -15.96
C ALA A 154 -7.92 5.59 -17.46
N ASN A 155 -6.98 4.71 -17.85
CA ASN A 155 -6.89 4.22 -19.23
C ASN A 155 -8.00 3.24 -19.58
N ILE A 156 -8.39 2.37 -18.66
CA ILE A 156 -9.50 1.41 -18.82
C ILE A 156 -10.82 2.16 -19.00
N ASP A 157 -11.08 3.17 -18.15
CA ASP A 157 -12.33 3.95 -18.19
C ASP A 157 -12.47 4.74 -19.51
N LYS A 158 -11.36 5.27 -20.04
CA LYS A 158 -11.33 5.94 -21.37
C LYS A 158 -11.60 5.00 -22.55
N GLN A 159 -11.21 3.73 -22.44
CA GLN A 159 -11.48 2.74 -23.49
C GLN A 159 -12.94 2.28 -23.47
N GLY A 160 -13.55 2.18 -22.28
CA GLY A 160 -14.97 1.86 -22.12
C GLY A 160 -15.88 2.92 -22.74
N SER A 161 -15.60 4.20 -22.52
CA SER A 161 -16.42 5.32 -23.03
C SER A 161 -16.35 5.50 -24.55
N ARG A 162 -15.25 5.07 -25.19
CA ARG A 162 -15.14 5.07 -26.66
C ARG A 162 -15.99 3.97 -27.30
N LYS A 163 -16.09 2.79 -26.67
CA LYS A 163 -16.90 1.67 -27.19
C LYS A 163 -18.40 1.93 -27.07
N SER A 164 -18.86 2.68 -26.07
CA SER A 164 -20.28 3.04 -25.93
C SER A 164 -20.76 4.05 -26.98
N ASN A 165 -19.87 4.90 -27.51
CA ASN A 165 -20.24 5.92 -28.50
C ASN A 165 -20.20 5.42 -29.96
N SER A 166 -19.72 4.20 -30.21
CA SER A 166 -19.66 3.62 -31.56
C SER A 166 -20.92 2.84 -31.97
N ASN A 167 -21.90 2.67 -31.06
CA ASN A 167 -23.14 1.94 -31.33
C ASN A 167 -24.37 2.85 -31.60
N CYS A 168 -24.16 4.15 -31.84
CA CYS A 168 -25.26 5.11 -32.05
C CYS A 168 -25.28 5.73 -33.46
N LEU A 169 -24.93 4.94 -34.48
CA LEU A 169 -25.02 5.32 -35.90
C LEU A 169 -25.49 4.12 -36.74
N ILE A 170 -26.71 3.62 -36.46
CA ILE A 170 -27.52 2.89 -37.45
C ILE A 170 -28.99 3.27 -37.19
N VAL A 171 -29.46 4.33 -37.83
CA VAL A 171 -30.84 4.48 -38.35
C VAL A 171 -30.74 5.28 -39.64
#